data_AF-A0A1I4UMT1-F1
#
_entry.id   AF-A0A1I4UMT1-F1
#
_cell.length_a   1.000
_cell.length_b   1.000
_cell.length_c   1.000
_cell.angle_alpha   90.00
_cell.angle_beta   90.00
_cell.angle_gamma   90.00
#
_symmetry.space_group_name_H-M   'P 1'
#
loop_
_entity.id
_entity.type
_entity.pdbx_description
1 polymer ?
#
loop_
_entity_poly.entity_id
_entity_poly.type
_entity_poly.pdbx_seq_one_letter_code
_entity_poly.pdbx_strand_id
1 'polypeptide(L)'
;MQFGKKKSKGKNEKIKALRVRPGLDGIDLVSLDVDDETARDPNYNKEYVLSEATIPFSINGKKPEHVYLLDGGKGVSLKMERSDKEESVGEGEDARKVSLLTLRTSPAKVSAILDTTLMQRAYTLKPDRRTIFIAFFLGIGVGFFTGILF
;
A
#
# COMPACT_ATOMS: atom_id res chain seq x y z
N MET A 1 -4.85 -32.28 13.33
CA MET A 1 -4.45 -31.11 12.55
C MET A 1 -3.78 -30.11 13.48
N GLN A 2 -2.45 -30.06 13.47
CA GLN A 2 -1.68 -29.08 14.26
C GLN A 2 -1.57 -27.80 13.44
N PHE A 3 -2.15 -26.71 13.94
CA PHE A 3 -1.91 -25.37 13.43
C PHE A 3 -0.50 -24.93 13.84
N GLY A 4 0.44 -25.05 12.91
CA GLY A 4 1.78 -24.50 13.05
C GLY A 4 1.72 -22.98 13.15
N LYS A 5 2.01 -22.44 14.34
CA LYS A 5 2.33 -21.02 14.53
C LYS A 5 3.55 -20.65 13.68
N LYS A 6 3.35 -20.00 12.53
CA LYS A 6 4.42 -19.26 11.87
C LYS A 6 4.62 -17.93 12.60
N LYS A 7 5.69 -17.84 13.39
CA LYS A 7 6.33 -16.57 13.74
C LYS A 7 6.85 -15.95 12.44
N SER A 8 6.16 -14.97 11.85
CA SER A 8 6.77 -14.13 10.82
C SER A 8 7.72 -13.16 11.50
N LYS A 9 9.03 -13.42 11.40
CA LYS A 9 10.03 -12.37 11.56
C LYS A 9 9.78 -11.38 10.41
N GLY A 10 9.33 -10.16 10.73
CA GLY A 10 9.13 -9.08 9.78
C GLY A 10 10.42 -8.82 9.02
N LYS A 11 10.47 -9.34 7.80
CA LYS A 11 11.50 -9.04 6.81
C LYS A 11 10.81 -8.06 5.88
N ASN A 12 11.04 -6.76 6.05
CA ASN A 12 10.51 -5.75 5.13
C ASN A 12 10.96 -6.13 3.72
N GLU A 13 10.02 -6.60 2.92
CA GLU A 13 10.28 -7.01 1.54
C GLU A 13 10.36 -5.73 0.71
N LYS A 14 11.44 -5.58 -0.07
CA LYS A 14 11.61 -4.40 -0.93
C LYS A 14 11.06 -4.69 -2.31
N ILE A 15 10.17 -3.82 -2.78
CA ILE A 15 9.65 -3.87 -4.16
C ILE A 15 10.14 -2.67 -4.96
N LYS A 16 10.13 -2.81 -6.29
CA LYS A 16 10.34 -1.70 -7.21
C LYS A 16 9.00 -1.22 -7.76
N ALA A 17 8.89 0.09 -7.93
CA ALA A 17 7.70 0.71 -8.49
C ALA A 17 8.04 1.90 -9.37
N LEU A 18 7.22 2.14 -10.38
CA LEU A 18 7.22 3.33 -11.21
C LEU A 18 6.20 4.31 -10.65
N ARG A 19 6.69 5.41 -10.08
CA ARG A 19 5.88 6.46 -9.48
C ARG A 19 5.66 7.59 -10.47
N VAL A 20 4.42 7.77 -10.90
CA VAL A 20 4.02 8.94 -11.69
C VAL A 20 4.02 10.16 -10.75
N ARG A 21 4.79 11.19 -11.09
CA ARG A 21 4.90 12.40 -10.29
C ARG A 21 3.56 13.18 -10.26
N PRO A 22 3.23 13.84 -9.13
CA PRO A 22 2.06 14.71 -9.05
C PRO A 22 2.14 15.80 -10.13
N GLY A 23 1.14 15.86 -11.02
CA GLY A 23 1.17 16.76 -12.18
C GLY A 23 1.51 16.09 -13.52
N LEU A 24 1.76 14.78 -13.52
CA LEU A 24 2.02 13.96 -14.73
C LEU A 24 3.25 14.40 -15.53
N ASP A 25 4.20 15.08 -14.88
CA ASP A 25 5.41 15.65 -15.48
C ASP A 25 6.58 14.65 -15.54
N GLY A 26 6.43 13.44 -15.03
CA GLY A 26 7.42 12.38 -15.16
C GLY A 26 7.12 11.11 -14.37
N ILE A 27 7.98 10.12 -14.53
CA ILE A 27 7.89 8.83 -13.86
C ILE A 27 9.25 8.51 -13.23
N ASP A 28 9.25 8.24 -11.93
CA ASP A 28 10.44 7.88 -11.17
C ASP A 28 10.44 6.39 -10.86
N LEU A 29 11.58 5.71 -11.01
CA LEU A 29 11.77 4.36 -10.49
C LEU A 29 12.16 4.45 -9.01
N VAL A 30 11.31 3.94 -8.12
CA VAL A 30 11.50 3.96 -6.67
C VAL A 30 11.55 2.54 -6.10
N SER A 31 12.20 2.40 -4.94
CA SER A 31 12.20 1.16 -4.16
C SER A 31 11.45 1.41 -2.85
N LEU A 32 10.47 0.56 -2.54
CA LEU A 32 9.57 0.72 -1.41
C LEU A 32 9.66 -0.48 -0.48
N ASP A 33 9.46 -0.24 0.81
CA ASP A 33 9.34 -1.29 1.83
C ASP A 33 7.88 -1.73 1.92
N VAL A 34 7.60 -3.02 1.71
CA VAL A 34 6.25 -3.58 1.74
C VAL A 34 5.89 -4.08 3.12
N ASP A 35 4.69 -3.73 3.55
CA ASP A 35 3.98 -4.30 4.69
C ASP A 35 2.56 -4.67 4.24
N ASP A 36 2.37 -5.97 3.99
CA ASP A 36 1.13 -6.56 3.47
C ASP A 36 0.64 -5.91 2.15
N GLU A 37 -0.52 -5.26 2.14
CA GLU A 37 -1.11 -4.60 0.97
C GLU A 37 -0.71 -3.12 0.83
N THR A 38 0.25 -2.67 1.65
CA THR A 38 0.76 -1.30 1.65
C THR A 38 2.27 -1.28 1.43
N ALA A 39 2.77 -0.23 0.79
CA ALA A 39 4.20 0.00 0.60
C ALA A 39 4.58 1.41 1.05
N ARG A 40 5.69 1.53 1.76
CA ARG A 40 6.20 2.80 2.28
C ARG A 40 7.46 3.21 1.54
N ASP A 41 7.49 4.48 1.13
CA ASP A 41 8.69 5.10 0.59
C ASP A 41 9.56 5.59 1.74
N PRO A 42 10.77 5.04 1.93
CA PRO A 42 11.66 5.45 3.01
C PRO A 42 12.20 6.88 2.84
N ASN A 43 12.23 7.41 1.62
CA ASN A 43 12.78 8.74 1.34
C ASN A 43 11.77 9.85 1.58
N TYR A 44 10.49 9.58 1.28
CA TYR A 44 9.42 10.58 1.32
C TYR A 44 8.40 10.34 2.45
N ASN A 45 8.60 9.30 3.25
CA ASN A 45 7.68 8.88 4.31
C ASN A 45 6.22 8.79 3.86
N LYS A 46 6.00 8.36 2.62
CA LYS A 46 4.68 8.28 1.99
C LYS A 46 4.28 6.81 1.86
N GLU A 47 3.03 6.52 2.21
CA GLU A 47 2.44 5.19 2.07
C GLU A 47 1.65 5.09 0.75
N TYR A 48 1.71 3.91 0.15
CA TYR A 48 1.08 3.57 -1.11
C TYR A 48 0.24 2.29 -0.94
N VAL A 49 -1.01 2.34 -1.37
CA VAL A 49 -1.89 1.15 -1.38
C VAL A 49 -1.67 0.37 -2.68
N LEU A 50 -1.31 -0.92 -2.56
CA LEU A 50 -0.97 -1.79 -3.69
C LEU A 50 -2.18 -2.62 -4.17
N SER A 51 -3.24 -1.95 -4.62
CA SER A 51 -4.50 -2.57 -5.06
C SER A 51 -4.48 -3.24 -6.45
N GLU A 52 -3.47 -2.97 -7.27
CA GLU A 52 -3.40 -3.38 -8.67
C GLU A 52 -2.19 -4.27 -8.97
N ALA A 53 -2.29 -5.03 -10.07
CA ALA A 53 -1.25 -5.96 -10.47
C ALA A 53 0.01 -5.25 -10.99
N THR A 54 1.15 -5.90 -10.82
CA THR A 54 2.44 -5.45 -11.37
C THR A 54 2.48 -5.53 -12.90
N ILE A 55 3.27 -4.67 -13.52
CA ILE A 55 3.55 -4.66 -14.95
C ILE A 55 5.00 -5.11 -15.21
N PRO A 56 5.26 -5.79 -16.35
CA PRO A 56 6.63 -6.09 -16.74
C PRO A 56 7.34 -4.80 -17.19
N PHE A 57 8.52 -4.54 -16.62
CA PHE A 57 9.36 -3.40 -16.96
C PHE A 57 10.81 -3.85 -17.15
N SER A 58 11.39 -3.49 -18.29
CA SER A 58 12.80 -3.78 -18.60
C SER A 58 13.63 -2.53 -18.39
N ILE A 59 14.69 -2.65 -17.59
CA ILE A 59 15.68 -1.59 -17.39
C ILE A 59 16.90 -1.92 -18.24
N ASN A 60 17.24 -1.03 -19.18
CA ASN A 60 18.45 -1.12 -20.01
C ASN A 60 18.60 -2.46 -20.76
N GLY A 61 17.51 -3.01 -21.30
CA GLY A 61 17.52 -4.25 -22.09
C GLY A 61 17.75 -5.53 -21.26
N LYS A 62 17.74 -5.45 -19.94
CA LYS A 62 17.80 -6.62 -19.05
C LYS A 62 16.46 -7.36 -19.00
N LYS A 63 16.47 -8.55 -18.39
CA LYS A 63 15.25 -9.34 -18.17
C LYS A 63 14.15 -8.46 -17.54
N PRO A 64 12.89 -8.58 -18.01
CA PRO A 64 11.80 -7.80 -17.47
C PRO A 64 11.57 -8.16 -16.00
N GLU A 65 11.51 -7.14 -15.16
CA GLU A 65 11.15 -7.24 -13.75
C GLU A 65 9.69 -6.80 -13.58
N HIS A 66 8.96 -7.41 -12.65
CA HIS A 66 7.60 -7.01 -12.33
C HIS A 66 7.63 -5.83 -11.35
N VAL A 67 7.08 -4.69 -11.77
CA VAL A 67 7.05 -3.45 -10.99
C VAL A 67 5.62 -2.96 -10.82
N TYR A 68 5.34 -2.29 -9.70
CA TYR A 68 4.06 -1.60 -9.54
C TYR A 68 4.08 -0.26 -10.28
N LEU A 69 2.92 0.19 -10.76
CA LEU A 69 2.73 1.55 -11.23
C LEU A 69 1.97 2.33 -10.16
N LEU A 70 2.42 3.52 -9.77
CA LEU A 70 1.87 4.28 -8.64
C LEU A 70 1.49 5.69 -9.06
N ASP A 71 0.35 6.16 -8.56
CA ASP A 71 -0.02 7.57 -8.56
C ASP A 71 0.66 8.27 -7.37
N GLY A 72 1.70 9.06 -7.67
CA GLY A 72 2.47 9.79 -6.66
C GLY A 72 1.67 10.85 -5.93
N GLY A 73 0.56 11.35 -6.49
CA GLY A 73 -0.33 12.29 -5.83
C GLY A 73 -1.25 11.56 -4.85
N LYS A 74 -1.98 10.56 -5.35
CA LYS A 74 -3.03 9.85 -4.60
C LYS A 74 -2.52 8.77 -3.64
N GLY A 75 -1.29 8.29 -3.80
CA GLY A 75 -0.74 7.24 -2.94
C GLY A 75 -1.37 5.87 -3.19
N VAL A 76 -1.68 5.55 -4.45
CA VAL A 76 -2.32 4.28 -4.82
C VAL A 76 -1.69 3.69 -6.07
N SER A 77 -1.74 2.37 -6.21
CA SER A 77 -1.33 1.69 -7.44
C SER A 77 -2.33 1.90 -8.58
N LEU A 78 -1.81 1.93 -9.79
CA LEU A 78 -2.51 2.17 -11.03
C LEU A 78 -2.59 0.90 -11.87
N LYS A 79 -3.74 0.67 -12.49
CA LYS A 79 -3.94 -0.32 -13.53
C LYS A 79 -3.73 0.34 -14.88
N MET A 80 -2.97 -0.33 -15.74
CA MET A 80 -2.81 0.07 -17.13
C MET A 80 -3.79 -0.72 -18.00
N GLU A 81 -4.67 -0.01 -18.69
CA GLU A 81 -5.67 -0.60 -19.59
C GLU A 81 -5.48 -0.03 -20.99
N ARG A 82 -5.76 -0.86 -21.99
CA ARG A 82 -5.75 -0.42 -23.39
C ARG A 82 -6.98 0.46 -23.63
N SER A 83 -6.76 1.67 -24.15
CA SER A 83 -7.83 2.60 -24.49
C SER A 83 -8.43 2.23 -25.84
N ASP A 84 -9.72 2.50 -26.00
CA ASP A 84 -10.40 2.44 -27.31
C ASP A 84 -10.03 3.63 -28.22
N LYS A 85 -9.21 4.56 -27.72
CA LYS A 85 -8.68 5.69 -28.49
C LYS A 85 -7.40 5.28 -29.22
N GLU A 86 -7.38 5.55 -30.51
CA GLU A 86 -6.21 5.36 -31.37
C GLU A 86 -5.63 6.73 -31.76
N GLU A 87 -4.31 6.84 -31.74
CA GLU A 87 -3.58 8.00 -32.23
C GLU A 87 -2.70 7.58 -33.42
N SER A 88 -2.63 8.43 -34.44
CA SER A 88 -1.75 8.19 -35.58
C SER A 88 -0.37 8.75 -35.26
N VAL A 89 0.65 7.89 -35.24
CA VAL A 89 2.02 8.28 -34.94
C VAL A 89 2.90 7.97 -36.14
N GLY A 90 3.71 8.93 -36.56
CA GLY A 90 4.54 8.88 -37.77
C GLY A 90 4.07 9.86 -38.86
N GLU A 91 4.93 10.12 -39.84
CA GLU A 91 4.64 10.98 -41.00
C GLU A 91 4.90 10.21 -42.30
N GLY A 92 4.06 10.40 -43.32
CA GLY A 92 4.22 9.75 -44.64
C GLY A 92 3.84 8.27 -44.65
N GLU A 93 4.64 7.43 -45.30
CA GLU A 93 4.39 5.99 -45.46
C GLU A 93 4.53 5.17 -44.17
N ASP A 94 5.15 5.74 -43.12
CA ASP A 94 5.34 5.11 -41.81
C ASP A 94 4.24 5.42 -40.79
N ALA A 95 3.15 6.09 -41.20
CA ALA A 95 2.04 6.42 -40.32
C ALA A 95 1.34 5.15 -39.83
N ARG A 96 1.35 4.93 -38.51
CA ARG A 96 0.70 3.80 -37.86
C ARG A 96 -0.27 4.26 -36.78
N LYS A 97 -1.42 3.59 -36.72
CA LYS A 97 -2.36 3.78 -35.60
C LYS A 97 -1.88 2.99 -34.40
N VAL A 98 -1.64 3.69 -33.30
CA VAL A 98 -1.31 3.06 -32.02
C VAL A 98 -2.47 3.32 -31.05
N SER A 99 -2.86 2.28 -30.33
CA SER A 99 -3.87 2.39 -29.29
C SER A 99 -3.24 2.99 -28.04
N LEU A 100 -3.88 4.02 -27.49
CA LEU A 100 -3.40 4.71 -26.31
C LEU A 100 -3.55 3.83 -25.07
N LEU A 101 -2.68 4.01 -24.09
CA LEU A 101 -2.79 3.35 -22.78
C LEU A 101 -3.44 4.32 -21.80
N THR A 102 -4.43 3.85 -21.06
CA THR A 102 -5.10 4.63 -20.00
C THR A 102 -4.68 4.10 -18.64
N LEU A 103 -4.33 5.03 -17.74
CA LEU A 103 -4.04 4.72 -16.34
C LEU A 103 -5.32 4.90 -15.52
N ARG A 104 -5.72 3.85 -14.79
CA ARG A 104 -6.91 3.89 -13.92
C ARG A 104 -6.56 3.48 -12.50
N THR A 105 -7.10 4.21 -11.54
CA THR A 105 -7.16 3.80 -10.13
C THR A 105 -8.45 3.01 -9.90
N SER A 106 -8.45 2.04 -8.98
CA SER A 106 -9.67 1.34 -8.55
C SER A 106 -10.06 1.74 -7.12
N PRO A 107 -10.94 2.75 -6.93
CA PRO A 107 -11.31 3.24 -5.60
C PRO A 107 -11.92 2.17 -4.69
N ALA A 108 -12.72 1.25 -5.25
CA ALA A 108 -13.39 0.19 -4.50
C ALA A 108 -12.40 -0.82 -3.90
N LYS A 109 -11.30 -1.12 -4.59
CA LYS A 109 -10.25 -1.98 -4.03
C LYS A 109 -9.48 -1.24 -2.94
N VAL A 110 -9.17 0.03 -3.16
CA VAL A 110 -8.47 0.87 -2.19
C VAL A 110 -9.26 0.97 -0.88
N SER A 111 -10.58 1.18 -0.93
CA SER A 111 -11.41 1.22 0.28
C SER A 111 -11.42 -0.11 1.03
N ALA A 112 -11.51 -1.24 0.32
CA ALA A 112 -11.50 -2.56 0.95
C ALA A 112 -10.18 -2.85 1.69
N ILE A 113 -9.03 -2.44 1.11
CA ILE A 113 -7.70 -2.60 1.73
C ILE A 113 -7.58 -1.70 2.97
N LEU A 114 -8.02 -0.45 2.86
CA LEU A 114 -8.02 0.50 3.99
C LEU A 114 -8.91 0.01 5.13
N ASP A 115 -10.12 -0.45 4.83
CA ASP A 115 -11.05 -1.02 5.82
C ASP A 115 -10.43 -2.24 6.51
N THR A 116 -9.82 -3.15 5.74
CA THR A 116 -9.15 -4.33 6.30
C THR A 116 -7.97 -3.93 7.20
N THR A 117 -7.17 -2.96 6.77
CA THR A 117 -6.03 -2.44 7.54
C THR A 117 -6.50 -1.78 8.84
N LEU A 118 -7.56 -0.97 8.79
CA LEU A 118 -8.15 -0.34 9.98
C LEU A 118 -8.70 -1.38 10.94
N MET A 119 -9.38 -2.42 10.44
CA MET A 119 -9.87 -3.52 11.26
C MET A 119 -8.72 -4.29 11.92
N GLN A 120 -7.65 -4.62 11.20
CA GLN A 120 -6.48 -5.28 11.78
C GLN A 120 -5.80 -4.42 12.87
N ARG A 121 -5.68 -3.10 12.65
CA ARG A 121 -5.18 -2.16 13.67
C ARG A 121 -6.10 -2.09 14.88
N ALA A 122 -7.43 -2.10 14.68
CA ALA A 122 -8.40 -2.14 15.77
C ALA A 122 -8.34 -3.46 16.57
N TYR A 123 -8.09 -4.61 15.92
CA TYR A 123 -7.95 -5.90 16.60
C TYR A 123 -6.62 -6.05 17.35
N THR A 124 -5.58 -5.34 16.93
CA THR A 124 -4.28 -5.30 17.63
C THR A 124 -4.27 -4.32 18.81
N LEU A 125 -5.23 -3.39 18.88
CA LEU A 125 -5.62 -2.62 20.07
C LEU A 125 -6.32 -3.50 21.13
N LYS A 126 -5.76 -4.68 21.44
CA LYS A 126 -6.09 -5.36 22.70
C LYS A 126 -5.38 -4.62 23.82
N PRO A 127 -6.08 -4.17 24.88
CA PRO A 127 -5.42 -3.60 26.04
C PRO A 127 -4.42 -4.63 26.57
N ASP A 128 -3.17 -4.19 26.67
CA ASP A 128 -2.09 -5.04 27.14
C ASP A 128 -2.47 -5.60 28.53
N ARG A 129 -2.19 -6.88 28.81
CA ARG A 129 -2.65 -7.53 30.05
C ARG A 129 -2.21 -6.73 31.29
N ARG A 130 -1.04 -6.08 31.20
CA ARG A 130 -0.53 -5.19 32.25
C ARG A 130 -1.43 -3.98 32.50
N THR A 131 -1.96 -3.35 31.46
CA THR A 131 -2.86 -2.20 31.57
C THR A 131 -4.18 -2.58 32.25
N ILE A 132 -4.70 -3.77 31.97
CA ILE A 132 -5.90 -4.30 32.63
C ILE A 132 -5.64 -4.54 34.12
N PHE A 133 -4.51 -5.17 34.47
CA PHE A 133 -4.13 -5.38 35.87
C PHE A 133 -3.96 -4.05 36.63
N ILE A 134 -3.26 -3.08 36.03
CA ILE A 134 -3.04 -1.77 36.64
C ILE A 134 -4.38 -1.04 36.87
N ALA A 135 -5.28 -1.06 35.89
CA ALA A 135 -6.61 -0.47 36.02
C ALA A 135 -7.45 -1.13 37.12
N PHE A 136 -7.35 -2.46 37.26
CA PHE A 136 -8.05 -3.20 38.31
C PHE A 136 -7.55 -2.82 39.71
N PHE A 137 -6.22 -2.74 39.90
CA PHE A 137 -5.63 -2.33 41.20
C PHE A 137 -5.91 -0.85 41.52
N LEU A 138 -5.89 0.04 40.54
CA LEU A 138 -6.28 1.44 40.72
C LEU A 138 -7.76 1.57 41.12
N GLY A 139 -8.65 0.82 40.46
CA GLY A 139 -10.07 0.81 40.81
C GLY A 139 -10.33 0.33 42.22
N ILE A 140 -9.65 -0.74 42.66
CA ILE A 140 -9.73 -1.22 44.05
C ILE A 140 -9.16 -0.19 45.03
N GLY A 141 -8.00 0.40 44.73
CA GLY A 141 -7.36 1.40 45.57
C GLY A 141 -8.25 2.63 45.77
N VAL A 142 -8.75 3.22 44.69
CA VAL A 142 -9.65 4.38 44.75
C VAL A 142 -10.94 4.01 45.49
N GLY A 143 -11.56 2.87 45.17
CA GLY A 143 -12.78 2.40 45.84
C GLY A 143 -12.60 2.21 47.35
N PHE A 144 -11.45 1.67 47.77
CA PHE A 144 -11.11 1.49 49.19
C PHE A 144 -10.91 2.83 49.90
N PHE A 145 -10.18 3.78 49.30
CA PHE A 145 -9.99 5.11 49.89
C PHE A 145 -11.30 5.90 49.96
N THR A 146 -12.14 5.85 48.92
CA THR A 146 -13.45 6.52 48.94
C THR A 146 -14.43 5.88 49.91
N GLY A 147 -14.37 4.56 50.11
CA GLY A 147 -15.24 3.83 51.03
C GLY A 147 -14.83 3.89 52.50
N ILE A 148 -13.63 4.38 52.82
CA ILE A 148 -13.17 4.65 54.20
C ILE A 148 -13.45 6.10 54.60
N LEU A 149 -13.55 7.01 53.64
CA LEU A 149 -13.85 8.42 53.85
C LEU A 149 -15.36 8.73 53.94
N PHE A 150 -16.22 7.71 53.82
CA PHE A 150 -17.68 7.76 53.98
C PHE A 150 -18.12 6.69 54.99
#